data_AF-A0A9E4DAZ6-F1
#
_entry.id   AF-A0A9E4DAZ6-F1
#
_cell.length_a   1.000
_cell.length_b   1.000
_cell.length_c   1.000
_cell.angle_alpha   90.00
_cell.angle_beta   90.00
_cell.angle_gamma   90.00
#
_symmetry.space_group_name_H-M   'P 1'
#
loop_
_entity.id
_entity.type
_entity.pdbx_description
1 polymer ?
#
loop_
_entity_poly.entity_id
_entity_poly.type
_entity_poly.pdbx_seq_one_letter_code
_entity_poly.pdbx_strand_id
1 'polypeptide(L)'
;MNQPIPQRALFHHMKDGTQEDWDLIAGEVKEMAKGLPDRILQHLRLLDGDYGGFPVDRLTHCLQTGMLAHQDGKDEEYVVCALLHDIGDTLGTYNHADVAAVLLEPFVSEENHWMVKHHGIFQGYYFFHYLGMDRDQHEQFKDHP
;
A
#
# COMPACT_ATOMS: atom_id res chain seq x y z
N MET A 1 21.91 -19.76 -22.06
CA MET A 1 23.05 -19.50 -21.15
C MET A 1 22.65 -20.05 -19.79
N ASN A 2 23.41 -20.98 -19.23
CA ASN A 2 23.17 -21.48 -17.86
C ASN A 2 23.56 -20.37 -16.89
N GLN A 3 22.57 -19.71 -16.29
CA GLN A 3 22.81 -18.87 -15.11
C GLN A 3 23.32 -19.80 -13.99
N PRO A 4 24.39 -19.44 -13.27
CA PRO A 4 24.83 -20.19 -12.10
C PRO A 4 23.68 -20.28 -11.09
N ILE A 5 23.52 -21.44 -10.44
CA ILE A 5 22.50 -21.62 -9.41
C ILE A 5 22.84 -20.66 -8.26
N PRO A 6 21.92 -19.78 -7.83
CA PRO A 6 22.17 -18.87 -6.71
C PRO A 6 22.53 -19.66 -5.45
N GLN A 7 23.61 -19.26 -4.79
CA GLN A 7 24.02 -19.85 -3.53
C GLN A 7 22.97 -19.52 -2.45
N ARG A 8 22.66 -20.48 -1.57
CA ARG A 8 21.65 -20.34 -0.52
C ARG A 8 22.26 -20.65 0.83
N ALA A 9 21.67 -20.09 1.88
CA ALA A 9 21.96 -20.50 3.24
C ALA A 9 21.72 -22.02 3.42
N LEU A 10 22.57 -22.67 4.22
CA LEU A 10 22.61 -24.13 4.36
C LEU A 10 21.98 -24.64 5.66
N PHE A 11 21.69 -23.75 6.62
CA PHE A 11 21.10 -24.16 7.89
C PHE A 11 19.73 -24.84 7.71
N HIS A 12 19.44 -25.84 8.55
CA HIS A 12 18.12 -26.47 8.64
C HIS A 12 17.22 -25.83 9.71
N HIS A 13 17.83 -25.28 10.77
CA HIS A 13 17.17 -24.46 11.78
C HIS A 13 17.86 -23.10 11.85
N MET A 14 17.09 -22.02 11.95
CA MET A 14 17.62 -20.64 11.93
C MET A 14 18.66 -20.37 13.03
N LYS A 15 18.55 -21.04 14.18
CA LYS A 15 19.52 -20.96 15.30
C LYS A 15 20.92 -21.51 14.95
N ASP A 16 21.00 -22.36 13.92
CA ASP A 16 22.23 -23.02 13.47
C ASP A 16 22.87 -22.27 12.28
N GLY A 17 22.33 -21.11 11.90
CA GLY A 17 22.88 -20.30 10.81
C GLY A 17 24.26 -19.74 11.11
N THR A 18 25.14 -19.75 10.11
CA THR A 18 26.49 -19.16 10.20
C THR A 18 26.53 -17.73 9.67
N GLN A 19 27.65 -17.04 9.88
CA GLN A 19 27.85 -15.70 9.31
C GLN A 19 27.75 -15.74 7.77
N GLU A 20 28.33 -16.76 7.14
CA GLU A 20 28.30 -16.92 5.69
C GLU A 20 26.87 -17.10 5.16
N ASP A 21 26.01 -17.84 5.88
CA ASP A 21 24.59 -17.98 5.54
C ASP A 21 23.86 -16.62 5.58
N TRP A 22 24.12 -15.83 6.62
CA TRP A 22 23.49 -14.53 6.79
C TRP A 22 24.02 -13.47 5.82
N ASP A 23 25.29 -13.53 5.44
CA ASP A 23 25.87 -12.66 4.41
C ASP A 23 25.20 -12.91 3.05
N LEU A 24 24.94 -14.19 2.71
CA LEU A 24 24.18 -14.56 1.52
C LEU A 24 22.74 -14.03 1.58
N ILE A 25 22.04 -14.24 2.69
CA ILE A 25 20.65 -13.77 2.88
C ILE A 25 20.58 -12.23 2.79
N ALA A 26 21.52 -11.53 3.44
CA ALA A 26 21.57 -10.07 3.40
C ALA A 26 21.80 -9.53 1.98
N GLY A 27 22.63 -10.22 1.18
CA GLY A 27 22.80 -9.95 -0.24
C GLY A 27 21.49 -10.07 -1.01
N GLU A 28 20.77 -11.18 -0.86
CA GLU A 28 19.48 -11.41 -1.52
C GLU A 28 18.41 -10.40 -1.08
N VAL A 29 18.34 -10.07 0.22
CA VAL A 29 17.41 -9.04 0.73
C VAL A 29 17.69 -7.68 0.09
N LYS A 30 18.97 -7.31 -0.06
CA LYS A 30 19.35 -6.04 -0.71
C LYS A 30 18.92 -6.00 -2.17
N GLU A 31 19.12 -7.10 -2.92
CA GLU A 31 18.68 -7.17 -4.32
C GLU A 31 17.15 -7.19 -4.42
N MET A 32 16.46 -7.91 -3.53
CA MET A 32 15.00 -7.90 -3.44
C MET A 32 14.49 -6.48 -3.19
N ALA A 33 15.03 -5.77 -2.21
CA ALA A 33 14.61 -4.42 -1.83
C ALA A 33 14.69 -3.42 -2.99
N LYS A 34 15.71 -3.51 -3.85
CA LYS A 34 15.83 -2.65 -5.05
C LYS A 34 14.63 -2.77 -6.00
N GLY A 35 14.05 -3.97 -6.12
CA GLY A 35 12.88 -4.22 -6.97
C GLY A 35 11.54 -3.89 -6.32
N LEU A 36 11.51 -3.27 -5.14
CA LEU A 36 10.26 -2.98 -4.44
C LEU A 36 9.30 -2.09 -5.27
N PRO A 37 9.74 -0.98 -5.91
CA PRO A 37 8.82 -0.14 -6.68
C PRO A 37 8.10 -0.91 -7.80
N ASP A 38 8.81 -1.76 -8.54
CA ASP A 38 8.21 -2.56 -9.61
C ASP A 38 7.16 -3.54 -9.09
N ARG A 39 7.41 -4.16 -7.92
CA ARG A 39 6.44 -5.04 -7.27
C ARG A 39 5.21 -4.28 -6.79
N ILE A 40 5.39 -3.09 -6.19
CA ILE A 40 4.27 -2.24 -5.80
C ILE A 40 3.39 -1.90 -7.01
N LEU A 41 4.01 -1.50 -8.13
CA LEU A 41 3.27 -1.22 -9.36
C LEU A 41 2.61 -2.48 -9.96
N GLN A 42 3.24 -3.65 -9.83
CA GLN A 42 2.63 -4.91 -10.24
C GLN A 42 1.39 -5.24 -9.39
N HIS A 43 1.46 -5.03 -8.08
CA HIS A 43 0.32 -5.22 -7.18
C HIS A 43 -0.80 -4.20 -7.43
N LEU A 44 -0.46 -2.94 -7.67
CA LEU A 44 -1.45 -1.92 -8.05
C LEU A 44 -2.21 -2.33 -9.32
N ARG A 45 -1.53 -2.91 -10.30
CA ARG A 45 -2.17 -3.41 -11.54
C ARG A 45 -3.12 -4.60 -11.32
N LEU A 46 -3.07 -5.29 -10.17
CA LEU A 46 -4.05 -6.33 -9.87
C LEU A 46 -5.46 -5.77 -9.63
N LEU A 47 -5.58 -4.46 -9.41
CA LEU A 47 -6.86 -3.75 -9.29
C LEU A 47 -7.55 -3.54 -10.66
N ASP A 48 -6.86 -3.82 -11.77
CA ASP A 48 -7.40 -3.68 -13.11
C ASP A 48 -8.59 -4.63 -13.34
N GLY A 49 -9.71 -4.09 -13.77
CA GLY A 49 -10.94 -4.84 -14.03
C GLY A 49 -11.74 -5.29 -12.81
N ASP A 50 -11.31 -4.99 -11.56
CA ASP A 50 -12.17 -5.17 -10.38
C ASP A 50 -13.00 -3.91 -10.13
N TYR A 51 -14.31 -4.00 -10.37
CA TYR A 51 -15.23 -2.88 -10.23
C TYR A 51 -15.81 -2.74 -8.83
N GLY A 52 -15.89 -3.81 -8.03
CA GLY A 52 -16.58 -3.74 -6.72
C GLY A 52 -18.03 -3.21 -6.76
N GLY A 53 -18.67 -3.14 -7.93
CA GLY A 53 -19.99 -2.52 -8.14
C GLY A 53 -19.96 -1.02 -8.46
N PHE A 54 -18.80 -0.39 -8.56
CA PHE A 54 -18.63 1.01 -8.96
C PHE A 54 -18.63 1.19 -10.50
N PRO A 55 -18.79 2.42 -11.01
CA PRO A 55 -18.77 2.70 -12.46
C PRO A 55 -17.41 2.56 -13.14
N VAL A 56 -16.32 2.50 -12.37
CA VAL A 56 -14.94 2.32 -12.84
C VAL A 56 -14.27 1.25 -11.99
N ASP A 57 -13.26 0.59 -12.54
CA ASP A 57 -12.44 -0.33 -11.76
C ASP A 57 -11.55 0.40 -10.73
N ARG A 58 -11.11 -0.35 -9.73
CA ARG A 58 -10.27 0.15 -8.63
C ARG A 58 -8.94 0.74 -9.11
N LEU A 59 -8.34 0.19 -10.16
CA LEU A 59 -7.11 0.76 -10.74
C LEU A 59 -7.38 2.15 -11.34
N THR A 60 -8.45 2.28 -12.11
CA THR A 60 -8.88 3.55 -12.72
C THR A 60 -9.18 4.58 -11.64
N HIS A 61 -9.87 4.20 -10.56
CA HIS A 61 -10.09 5.05 -9.39
C HIS A 61 -8.77 5.54 -8.74
N CYS A 62 -7.83 4.64 -8.50
CA CYS A 62 -6.50 4.98 -7.97
C CYS A 62 -5.76 5.98 -8.87
N LEU A 63 -5.74 5.73 -10.18
CA LEU A 63 -5.10 6.60 -11.17
C LEU A 63 -5.77 7.98 -11.25
N GLN A 64 -7.11 8.04 -11.20
CA GLN A 64 -7.85 9.30 -11.16
C GLN A 64 -7.53 10.08 -9.89
N THR A 65 -7.50 9.43 -8.74
CA THR A 65 -7.21 10.07 -7.45
C THR A 65 -5.79 10.65 -7.43
N GLY A 66 -4.79 9.88 -7.87
CA GLY A 66 -3.41 10.36 -8.03
C GLY A 66 -3.30 11.52 -9.04
N MET A 67 -3.99 11.44 -10.18
CA MET A 67 -3.98 12.51 -11.19
C MET A 67 -4.62 13.80 -10.66
N LEU A 68 -5.73 13.71 -9.95
CA LEU A 68 -6.39 14.87 -9.35
C LEU A 68 -5.49 15.54 -8.31
N ALA A 69 -4.82 14.76 -7.45
CA ALA A 69 -3.83 15.29 -6.51
C ALA A 69 -2.68 16.01 -7.24
N HIS A 70 -2.18 15.42 -8.33
CA HIS A 70 -1.11 16.03 -9.12
C HIS A 70 -1.55 17.35 -9.78
N GLN A 71 -2.76 17.38 -10.35
CA GLN A 71 -3.35 18.58 -10.96
C GLN A 71 -3.64 19.69 -9.95
N ASP A 72 -3.93 19.32 -8.70
CA ASP A 72 -4.09 20.26 -7.57
C ASP A 72 -2.73 20.80 -7.05
N GLY A 73 -1.61 20.40 -7.67
CA GLY A 73 -0.28 20.89 -7.30
C GLY A 73 0.25 20.34 -5.99
N LYS A 74 -0.26 19.17 -5.55
CA LYS A 74 0.28 18.46 -4.39
C LYS A 74 1.70 17.96 -4.65
N ASP A 75 2.44 17.74 -3.57
CA ASP A 75 3.79 17.19 -3.65
C ASP A 75 3.79 15.70 -4.05
N GLU A 76 4.98 15.18 -4.38
CA GLU A 76 5.14 13.82 -4.85
C GLU A 76 4.66 12.78 -3.83
N GLU A 77 4.94 13.01 -2.54
CA GLU A 77 4.53 12.11 -1.46
C GLU A 77 3.01 11.98 -1.39
N TYR A 78 2.29 13.11 -1.40
CA TYR A 78 0.83 13.11 -1.39
C TYR A 78 0.25 12.46 -2.65
N VAL A 79 0.84 12.72 -3.83
CA VAL A 79 0.40 12.08 -5.08
C VAL A 79 0.59 10.56 -5.02
N VAL A 80 1.69 10.08 -4.44
CA VAL A 80 1.92 8.64 -4.24
C VAL A 80 0.92 8.05 -3.24
N CYS A 81 0.65 8.74 -2.12
CA CYS A 81 -0.40 8.34 -1.17
C CYS A 81 -1.77 8.24 -1.84
N ALA A 82 -2.15 9.26 -2.61
CA ALA A 82 -3.40 9.29 -3.37
C ALA A 82 -3.48 8.14 -4.41
N LEU A 83 -2.39 7.82 -5.08
CA LEU A 83 -2.33 6.72 -6.04
C LEU A 83 -2.42 5.34 -5.38
N LEU A 84 -1.86 5.18 -4.18
CA LEU A 84 -1.71 3.89 -3.51
C LEU A 84 -2.68 3.65 -2.35
N HIS A 85 -3.58 4.59 -2.03
CA HIS A 85 -4.45 4.51 -0.86
C HIS A 85 -5.31 3.23 -0.80
N ASP A 86 -5.69 2.69 -1.96
CA ASP A 86 -6.53 1.50 -2.10
C ASP A 86 -5.76 0.23 -2.52
N ILE A 87 -4.43 0.25 -2.59
CA ILE A 87 -3.62 -0.93 -2.99
C ILE A 87 -3.88 -2.16 -2.10
N GLY A 88 -4.35 -1.94 -0.87
CA GLY A 88 -4.70 -2.97 0.09
C GLY A 88 -5.94 -3.79 -0.24
N ASP A 89 -6.79 -3.36 -1.18
CA ASP A 89 -8.12 -3.97 -1.43
C ASP A 89 -8.09 -5.48 -1.69
N THR A 90 -7.06 -5.94 -2.41
CA THR A 90 -6.93 -7.35 -2.83
C THR A 90 -6.58 -8.29 -1.69
N LEU A 91 -5.96 -7.80 -0.61
CA LEU A 91 -5.47 -8.61 0.50
C LEU A 91 -6.18 -8.30 1.81
N GLY A 92 -6.56 -7.03 2.02
CA GLY A 92 -7.18 -6.51 3.23
C GLY A 92 -8.60 -6.04 2.98
N THR A 93 -9.49 -6.86 2.43
CA THR A 93 -10.86 -6.44 2.09
C THR A 93 -11.67 -5.86 3.28
N TYR A 94 -11.26 -6.16 4.52
CA TYR A 94 -11.89 -5.63 5.74
C TYR A 94 -11.13 -4.46 6.37
N ASN A 95 -9.92 -4.15 5.89
CA ASN A 95 -9.01 -3.19 6.49
C ASN A 95 -7.98 -2.66 5.47
N HIS A 96 -8.43 -2.37 4.25
CA HIS A 96 -7.55 -2.11 3.11
C HIS A 96 -6.70 -0.86 3.34
N ALA A 97 -7.26 0.13 4.01
CA ALA A 97 -6.57 1.34 4.44
C ALA A 97 -5.39 1.04 5.38
N ASP A 98 -5.54 0.10 6.31
CA ASP A 98 -4.43 -0.31 7.19
C ASP A 98 -3.30 -0.98 6.39
N VAL A 99 -3.65 -1.82 5.41
CA VAL A 99 -2.67 -2.48 4.54
C VAL A 99 -1.90 -1.45 3.72
N ALA A 100 -2.60 -0.48 3.11
CA ALA A 100 -1.97 0.60 2.37
C ALA A 100 -1.07 1.47 3.27
N ALA A 101 -1.54 1.81 4.47
CA ALA A 101 -0.80 2.62 5.43
C ALA A 101 0.52 1.94 5.86
N VAL A 102 0.49 0.65 6.21
CA VAL A 102 1.69 -0.11 6.60
C VAL A 102 2.72 -0.20 5.46
N LEU A 103 2.28 -0.30 4.21
CA LEU A 103 3.18 -0.32 3.06
C LEU A 103 3.90 1.02 2.85
N LEU A 104 3.22 2.13 3.15
CA LEU A 104 3.72 3.48 2.94
C LEU A 104 4.48 4.06 4.14
N GLU A 105 4.20 3.60 5.36
CA GLU A 105 4.77 4.09 6.62
C GLU A 105 6.30 4.33 6.60
N PRO A 106 7.14 3.47 5.98
CA PRO A 106 8.59 3.71 5.96
C PRO A 106 9.05 4.88 5.07
N PHE A 107 8.16 5.44 4.24
CA PHE A 107 8.50 6.34 3.13
C PHE A 107 7.78 7.69 3.17
N VAL A 108 6.78 7.86 4.03
CA VAL A 108 5.92 9.04 4.04
C VAL A 108 5.89 9.70 5.42
N SER A 109 5.51 10.97 5.47
CA SER A 109 5.29 11.74 6.69
C SER A 109 4.20 11.13 7.59
N GLU A 110 4.23 11.47 8.88
CA GLU A 110 3.21 11.02 9.84
C GLU A 110 1.82 11.48 9.44
N GLU A 111 1.70 12.69 8.88
CA GLU A 111 0.46 13.28 8.39
C GLU A 111 -0.10 12.49 7.21
N ASN A 112 0.72 12.17 6.20
CA ASN A 112 0.28 11.40 5.03
C ASN A 112 -0.02 9.94 5.38
N HIS A 113 0.76 9.33 6.28
CA HIS A 113 0.45 8.00 6.82
C HIS A 113 -0.91 8.00 7.53
N TRP A 114 -1.17 9.01 8.37
CA TRP A 114 -2.44 9.16 9.06
C TRP A 114 -3.61 9.34 8.09
N MET A 115 -3.45 10.20 7.07
CA MET A 115 -4.43 10.41 6.01
C MET A 115 -4.79 9.09 5.32
N VAL A 116 -3.78 8.34 4.84
CA VAL A 116 -4.01 7.05 4.15
C VAL A 116 -4.71 6.07 5.07
N LYS A 117 -4.32 5.97 6.33
CA LYS A 117 -4.93 5.04 7.28
C LYS A 117 -6.41 5.32 7.53
N HIS A 118 -6.82 6.58 7.55
CA HIS A 118 -8.17 6.98 7.95
C HIS A 118 -9.09 7.36 6.77
N HIS A 119 -8.59 7.37 5.53
CA HIS A 119 -9.31 7.88 4.36
C HIS A 119 -10.72 7.28 4.21
N GLY A 120 -10.88 5.98 4.51
CA GLY A 120 -12.17 5.28 4.38
C GLY A 120 -13.27 5.83 5.29
N ILE A 121 -12.90 6.33 6.48
CA ILE A 121 -13.88 6.92 7.41
C ILE A 121 -14.37 8.27 6.87
N PHE A 122 -13.49 9.07 6.27
CA PHE A 122 -13.87 10.33 5.64
C PHE A 122 -14.74 10.13 4.40
N GLN A 123 -14.46 9.10 3.59
CA GLN A 123 -15.33 8.70 2.49
C GLN A 123 -16.71 8.25 2.98
N GLY A 124 -16.75 7.58 4.14
CA GLY A 124 -17.95 7.08 4.80
C GLY A 124 -19.06 8.11 4.99
N TYR A 125 -18.72 9.39 5.12
CA TYR A 125 -19.69 10.49 5.17
C TYR A 125 -20.73 10.43 4.04
N TYR A 126 -20.29 10.05 2.84
CA TYR A 126 -21.14 10.01 1.65
C TYR A 126 -22.04 8.77 1.57
N PHE A 127 -21.75 7.67 2.28
CA PHE A 127 -22.48 6.42 2.05
C PHE A 127 -22.79 5.54 3.28
N PHE A 128 -22.16 5.75 4.44
CA PHE A 128 -22.39 4.94 5.65
C PHE A 128 -23.87 4.89 6.06
N HIS A 129 -24.60 5.99 5.89
CA HIS A 129 -26.04 6.04 6.19
C HIS A 129 -26.90 5.14 5.30
N TYR A 130 -26.45 4.79 4.08
CA TYR A 130 -27.11 3.78 3.24
C TYR A 130 -26.84 2.35 3.72
N LEU A 131 -25.81 2.15 4.55
CA LEU A 131 -25.43 0.86 5.14
C LEU A 131 -25.91 0.71 6.60
N GLY A 132 -26.67 1.68 7.12
CA GLY A 132 -27.10 1.71 8.52
C GLY A 132 -25.98 2.09 9.50
N MET A 133 -24.88 2.66 9.01
CA MET A 133 -23.76 3.16 9.79
C MET A 133 -23.86 4.69 9.99
N ASP A 134 -23.11 5.21 10.96
CA ASP A 134 -23.07 6.64 11.25
C ASP A 134 -22.18 7.39 10.26
N ARG A 135 -22.79 8.27 9.44
CA ARG A 135 -22.09 9.12 8.46
C ARG A 135 -21.15 10.14 9.10
N ASP A 136 -21.40 10.55 10.33
CA ASP A 136 -20.64 11.61 10.99
C ASP A 136 -19.46 11.03 11.80
N GLN A 137 -19.09 9.76 11.58
CA GLN A 137 -17.93 9.12 12.23
C GLN A 137 -16.61 9.87 12.03
N HIS A 138 -16.45 10.60 10.93
CA HIS A 138 -15.24 11.40 10.70
C HIS A 138 -15.09 12.53 11.74
N GLU A 139 -16.17 12.96 12.39
CA GLU A 139 -16.16 14.06 13.36
C GLU A 139 -15.34 13.72 14.62
N GLN A 140 -15.08 12.43 14.89
CA GLN A 140 -14.18 12.02 15.95
C GLN A 140 -12.72 12.45 15.71
N PHE A 141 -12.38 12.83 14.47
CA PHE A 141 -11.02 13.21 14.06
C PHE A 141 -10.82 14.73 13.89
N LYS A 142 -11.74 15.57 14.36
CA LYS A 142 -11.62 17.04 14.21
C LYS A 142 -10.34 17.66 14.73
N ASP A 143 -9.79 17.07 15.79
CA ASP A 143 -8.57 17.56 16.46
C ASP A 143 -7.30 16.81 16.02
N HIS A 144 -7.37 16.03 14.94
CA HIS A 144 -6.25 15.28 14.37
C HIS A 144 -5.57 16.07 13.23
N PRO A 145 -4.30 15.75 12.90
CA PRO A 145 -3.54 16.39 11.84
C PRO A 145 -4.21 16.36 10.46
#